data_AF-A0A7C7PYH0-F1
#
_entry.id   AF-A0A7C7PYH0-F1
#
_cell.length_a   1.000
_cell.length_b   1.000
_cell.length_c   1.000
_cell.angle_alpha   90.00
_cell.angle_beta   90.00
_cell.angle_gamma   90.00
#
_symmetry.space_group_name_H-M   'P 1'
#
loop_
_entity.id
_entity.type
_entity.pdbx_description
1 polymer ?
#
loop_
_entity_poly.entity_id
_entity_poly.type
_entity_poly.pdbx_seq_one_letter_code
_entity_poly.pdbx_strand_id
1 'polypeptide(L)'
;MPAYHYDSINVPDEARHVLNGGAKVARINYVKRLGDRGAKWIVGLGRFSGKRFILEEEFMVDNLVIHAPSYGLFATQKASDGTEYDRGWILVVYSECVVEDGVCILR
;
A
#
# COMPACT_ATOMS: atom_id res chain seq x y z
N MET A 1 15.58 -2.72 -5.65
CA MET A 1 14.23 -2.40 -5.14
C MET A 1 13.64 -3.65 -4.52
N PRO A 2 13.26 -3.63 -3.23
CA PRO A 2 12.60 -4.77 -2.61
C PRO A 2 11.23 -5.01 -3.25
N ALA A 3 10.84 -6.28 -3.37
CA ALA A 3 9.56 -6.68 -3.91
C ALA A 3 8.81 -7.56 -2.90
N TYR A 4 7.53 -7.30 -2.72
CA TYR A 4 6.65 -8.11 -1.90
C TYR A 4 5.90 -9.07 -2.82
N HIS A 5 5.95 -10.35 -2.46
CA HIS A 5 5.35 -11.43 -3.23
C HIS A 5 4.12 -11.94 -2.48
N TYR A 6 3.01 -12.03 -3.22
CA TYR A 6 1.74 -12.50 -2.69
C TYR A 6 1.29 -13.75 -3.45
N ASP A 7 0.62 -14.67 -2.76
CA ASP A 7 0.01 -15.85 -3.37
C ASP A 7 -1.29 -15.49 -4.07
N SER A 8 -2.04 -14.55 -3.49
CA SER A 8 -3.25 -13.98 -4.08
C SER A 8 -3.36 -12.50 -3.73
N ILE A 9 -4.03 -11.76 -4.61
CA ILE A 9 -4.41 -10.36 -4.37
C ILE A 9 -5.86 -10.24 -4.79
N ASN A 10 -6.69 -9.73 -3.89
CA ASN A 10 -8.09 -9.43 -4.11
C ASN A 10 -8.29 -7.92 -4.03
N VAL A 11 -8.84 -7.36 -5.09
CA VAL A 11 -9.24 -5.95 -5.24
C VAL A 11 -10.61 -5.90 -5.92
N PRO A 12 -11.37 -4.81 -5.77
CA PRO A 12 -12.56 -4.56 -6.58
C PRO A 12 -12.27 -4.66 -8.08
N ASP A 13 -13.28 -5.05 -8.87
CA ASP A 13 -13.12 -5.33 -10.30
C ASP A 13 -12.60 -4.10 -11.08
N GLU A 14 -13.08 -2.92 -10.71
CA GLU A 14 -12.65 -1.63 -11.24
C GLU A 14 -11.17 -1.34 -10.99
N ALA A 15 -10.56 -1.93 -9.96
CA ALA A 15 -9.15 -1.73 -9.60
C ALA A 15 -8.22 -2.81 -10.18
N ARG A 16 -8.74 -3.87 -10.80
CA ARG A 16 -7.92 -4.98 -11.33
C ARG A 16 -6.89 -4.53 -12.37
N HIS A 17 -7.22 -3.51 -13.16
CA HIS A 17 -6.30 -2.95 -14.16
C HIS A 17 -4.98 -2.47 -13.54
N VAL A 18 -5.00 -2.05 -12.28
CA VAL A 18 -3.83 -1.55 -11.55
C VAL A 18 -2.78 -2.63 -11.33
N LEU A 19 -3.20 -3.89 -11.17
CA LEU A 19 -2.28 -5.01 -10.87
C LEU A 19 -1.36 -5.35 -12.04
N ASN A 20 -1.79 -5.08 -13.27
CA ASN A 20 -1.06 -5.43 -14.49
C ASN A 20 -0.69 -4.21 -15.35
N GLY A 21 -1.27 -3.03 -15.09
CA GLY A 21 -1.06 -1.83 -15.87
C GLY A 21 0.23 -1.06 -15.55
N GLY A 22 0.99 -1.50 -14.54
CA GLY A 22 2.23 -0.84 -14.13
C GLY A 22 2.04 0.59 -13.60
N ALA A 23 0.81 0.97 -13.23
CA ALA A 23 0.51 2.28 -12.69
C ALA A 23 1.25 2.53 -11.37
N LYS A 24 1.61 3.80 -11.10
CA LYS A 24 2.11 4.21 -9.79
C LYS A 24 1.00 4.08 -8.77
N VAL A 25 1.32 3.44 -7.66
CA VAL A 25 0.39 3.22 -6.56
C VAL A 25 1.03 3.42 -5.20
N ALA A 26 0.24 3.89 -4.24
CA ALA A 26 0.57 3.83 -2.84
C ALA A 26 -0.21 2.67 -2.21
N ARG A 27 0.49 1.80 -1.47
CA ARG A 27 -0.14 0.90 -0.50
C ARG A 27 -0.08 1.57 0.86
N ILE A 28 -1.19 1.59 1.56
CA ILE A 28 -1.33 2.36 2.78
C ILE A 28 -1.86 1.46 3.87
N ASN A 29 -1.26 1.56 5.05
CA ASN A 29 -1.73 0.86 6.25
C ASN A 29 -1.66 1.78 7.46
N TYR A 30 -2.56 1.56 8.41
CA TYR A 30 -2.63 2.32 9.65
C TYR A 30 -1.95 1.57 10.78
N VAL A 31 -0.93 2.19 11.37
CA VAL A 31 -0.26 1.68 12.55
C VAL A 31 -0.97 2.24 13.77
N LYS A 32 -1.70 1.37 14.46
CA LYS A 32 -2.31 1.70 15.75
C LYS A 32 -1.22 2.09 16.75
N ARG A 33 -1.56 3.03 17.63
CA ARG A 33 -0.71 3.44 18.76
C ARG A 33 -0.20 2.20 19.52
N LEU A 34 1.10 2.16 19.78
CA LEU A 34 1.73 1.16 20.63
C LEU A 34 2.58 1.87 21.70
N GLY A 35 2.11 1.85 22.95
CA GLY A 35 2.73 2.59 24.04
C GLY A 35 2.69 4.11 23.82
N ASP A 36 3.83 4.77 23.92
CA ASP A 36 3.96 6.24 23.78
C ASP A 36 4.10 6.71 22.32
N ARG A 37 4.22 5.79 21.37
CA ARG A 37 4.29 6.13 19.94
C ARG A 37 2.89 6.42 19.42
N GLY A 38 2.65 7.67 19.00
CA GLY A 38 1.42 8.07 18.32
C GLY A 38 1.10 7.16 17.13
N ALA A 39 -0.19 7.03 16.82
CA ALA A 39 -0.60 6.31 15.63
C ALA A 39 -0.10 7.02 14.37
N LYS A 40 0.26 6.26 13.34
CA LYS A 40 0.82 6.78 12.09
C LYS A 40 0.28 6.02 10.89
N TRP A 41 0.38 6.62 9.73
CA TRP A 41 0.14 5.98 8.44
C TRP A 41 1.47 5.52 7.85
N ILE A 42 1.56 4.25 7.44
CA ILE A 42 2.63 3.78 6.58
C ILE A 42 2.18 3.99 5.14
N VAL A 43 3.00 4.66 4.35
CA VAL A 43 2.79 4.88 2.92
C VAL A 43 3.94 4.21 2.18
N GLY A 44 3.63 3.16 1.41
CA GLY A 44 4.57 2.49 0.52
C GLY A 44 4.26 2.85 -0.93
N LEU A 45 5.14 3.60 -1.57
CA LEU A 45 5.05 3.96 -2.99
C LEU A 45 5.66 2.86 -3.86
N GLY A 46 5.01 2.53 -4.96
CA GLY A 46 5.51 1.50 -5.85
C GLY A 46 4.56 1.19 -7.00
N ARG A 47 4.68 -0.03 -7.52
CA ARG A 47 3.90 -0.53 -8.65
C ARG A 47 3.58 -2.01 -8.48
N PHE A 48 2.44 -2.43 -9.01
CA PHE A 48 2.15 -3.85 -9.16
C PHE A 48 2.62 -4.39 -10.51
N SER A 49 3.12 -5.62 -10.47
CA SER A 49 3.41 -6.46 -11.63
C SER A 49 2.84 -7.84 -11.37
N GLY A 50 1.55 -8.01 -11.66
CA GLY A 50 0.77 -9.18 -11.28
C GLY A 50 0.67 -9.29 -9.76
N LYS A 51 1.13 -10.41 -9.20
CA LYS A 51 1.09 -10.69 -7.75
C LYS A 51 2.27 -10.11 -6.96
N ARG A 52 3.02 -9.19 -7.56
CA ARG A 52 4.22 -8.59 -6.96
C ARG A 52 4.03 -7.11 -6.79
N PHE A 53 4.32 -6.58 -5.61
CA PHE A 53 4.44 -5.16 -5.38
C PHE A 53 5.91 -4.77 -5.32
N ILE A 54 6.36 -3.97 -6.28
CA ILE A 54 7.72 -3.45 -6.35
C ILE A 54 7.74 -2.15 -5.57
N LEU A 55 8.39 -2.15 -4.40
CA LEU A 55 8.48 -0.98 -3.54
C LEU A 55 9.58 -0.04 -4.06
N GLU A 56 9.19 1.21 -4.29
CA GLU A 56 10.08 2.30 -4.67
C GLU A 56 10.51 3.09 -3.41
N GLU A 57 9.56 3.41 -2.52
CA GLU A 57 9.79 4.19 -1.30
C GLU A 57 8.80 3.82 -0.19
N GLU A 58 9.19 3.86 1.08
CA GLU A 58 8.29 3.67 2.22
C GLU A 58 8.61 4.65 3.34
N PHE A 59 7.58 5.29 3.90
CA PHE A 59 7.73 6.23 5.00
C PHE A 59 6.48 6.24 5.89
N MET A 60 6.61 6.89 7.04
CA MET A 60 5.51 7.09 7.99
C MET A 60 5.15 8.56 8.13
N VAL A 61 3.85 8.86 8.15
CA VAL A 61 3.32 10.21 8.36
C VAL A 61 2.28 10.22 9.46
N ASP A 62 2.10 11.39 10.08
CA ASP A 62 1.07 11.61 11.10
C ASP A 62 -0.30 11.80 10.45
N ASN A 63 -0.34 12.47 9.30
CA ASN A 63 -1.57 12.73 8.55
C ASN A 63 -1.47 12.27 7.10
N LEU A 64 -2.58 11.79 6.55
CA LEU A 64 -2.69 11.34 5.18
C LEU A 64 -3.95 11.93 4.54
N VAL A 65 -3.78 12.54 3.37
CA VAL A 65 -4.87 13.09 2.56
C VAL A 65 -4.85 12.42 1.18
N ILE A 66 -5.98 11.86 0.77
CA ILE A 66 -6.12 11.14 -0.51
C ILE A 66 -7.08 11.93 -1.41
N HIS A 67 -6.55 12.49 -2.50
CA HIS A 67 -7.30 13.16 -3.57
C HIS A 67 -7.29 12.34 -4.87
N ALA A 68 -7.08 11.03 -4.77
CA ALA A 68 -6.95 10.14 -5.89
C ALA A 68 -7.84 8.89 -5.71
N PRO A 69 -8.14 8.12 -6.78
CA PRO A 69 -8.90 6.89 -6.65
C PRO A 69 -8.25 5.90 -5.67
N SER A 70 -9.04 5.41 -4.72
CA SER A 70 -8.59 4.50 -3.66
C SER A 70 -9.49 3.27 -3.53
N TYR A 71 -8.88 2.12 -3.28
CA TYR A 71 -9.55 0.83 -3.23
C TYR A 71 -9.07 0.01 -2.04
N GLY A 72 -9.93 -0.88 -1.53
CA GLY A 72 -9.48 -1.93 -0.63
C GLY A 72 -8.65 -2.97 -1.37
N LEU A 73 -7.55 -3.41 -0.76
CA LEU A 73 -6.74 -4.51 -1.27
C LEU A 73 -6.49 -5.51 -0.15
N PHE A 74 -6.75 -6.78 -0.41
CA PHE A 74 -6.37 -7.89 0.46
C PHE A 74 -5.35 -8.74 -0.28
N ALA A 75 -4.18 -8.95 0.33
CA ALA A 75 -3.16 -9.80 -0.23
C ALA A 75 -2.77 -10.88 0.77
N THR A 76 -2.75 -12.12 0.29
CA THR A 76 -2.41 -13.29 1.09
C THR A 76 -0.99 -13.72 0.78
N GLN A 77 -0.24 -14.08 1.82
CA GLN A 77 1.13 -14.59 1.72
C GLN A 77 1.31 -15.80 2.63
N LYS A 78 1.78 -16.92 2.09
CA LYS A 78 2.18 -18.11 2.85
C LYS A 78 3.65 -18.03 3.22
N ALA A 79 3.95 -18.19 4.51
CA ALA A 79 5.32 -18.42 4.96
C ALA A 79 5.82 -19.82 4.60
N SER A 80 7.13 -20.01 4.76
CA SER A 80 7.80 -21.30 4.52
C SER A 80 7.31 -22.43 5.42
N ASP A 81 6.71 -22.10 6.57
CA ASP A 81 6.10 -23.05 7.50
C ASP A 81 4.63 -23.38 7.16
N GLY A 82 4.09 -22.80 6.08
CA GLY A 82 2.70 -22.95 5.66
C GLY A 82 1.72 -21.97 6.33
N THR A 83 2.18 -21.10 7.23
CA THR A 83 1.32 -20.09 7.87
C THR A 83 0.86 -19.06 6.85
N GLU A 84 -0.46 -18.84 6.80
CA GLU A 84 -1.07 -17.87 5.89
C GLU A 84 -1.24 -16.52 6.59
N TYR A 85 -0.71 -15.47 5.97
CA TYR A 85 -0.85 -14.08 6.43
C TYR A 85 -1.70 -13.30 5.44
N ASP A 86 -2.82 -12.77 5.95
CA ASP A 86 -3.61 -11.80 5.22
C ASP A 86 -3.15 -10.38 5.56
N ARG A 87 -2.89 -9.59 4.52
CA ARG A 87 -2.53 -8.18 4.65
C ARG A 87 -3.55 -7.33 3.93
N GLY A 88 -4.34 -6.59 4.71
CA GLY A 88 -5.23 -5.55 4.21
C GLY A 88 -4.47 -4.24 4.01
N TRP A 89 -4.68 -3.60 2.86
CA TRP A 89 -4.13 -2.30 2.51
C TRP A 89 -5.19 -1.42 1.87
N ILE A 90 -5.01 -0.11 1.96
CA ILE A 90 -5.65 0.84 1.05
C ILE A 90 -4.71 0.99 -0.14
N LEU A 91 -5.21 0.75 -1.34
CA LEU A 91 -4.52 0.94 -2.60
C LEU A 91 -4.93 2.27 -3.19
N VAL A 92 -3.99 3.18 -3.44
CA VAL A 92 -4.26 4.49 -4.05
C VAL A 92 -3.51 4.60 -5.36
N VAL A 93 -4.20 4.86 -6.46
CA VAL A 93 -3.57 5.13 -7.75
C VAL A 93 -3.27 6.63 -7.81
N TYR A 94 -1.99 7.00 -7.81
CA TYR A 94 -1.58 8.41 -7.69
C TYR A 94 -0.65 8.82 -8.83
N SER A 95 -0.68 10.10 -9.15
CA SER A 95 0.20 10.80 -10.09
C SER A 95 1.29 11.60 -9.37
N GLU A 96 0.97 12.16 -8.20
CA GLU A 96 1.85 12.97 -7.37
C GLU A 96 1.73 12.59 -5.89
N CYS A 97 2.88 12.59 -5.20
CA CYS A 97 2.97 12.38 -3.74
C CYS A 97 3.78 13.52 -3.14
N VAL A 98 3.16 14.33 -2.30
CA VAL A 98 3.80 15.47 -1.59
C VAL A 98 3.86 15.15 -0.11
N VAL A 99 5.02 15.34 0.51
CA VAL A 99 5.23 15.11 1.94
C VAL A 99 5.80 16.38 2.57
N GLU A 100 5.01 17.03 3.42
CA GLU A 100 5.35 18.29 4.09
C GLU A 100 4.89 18.24 5.55
N ASP A 101 5.75 18.60 6.50
CA ASP A 101 5.45 18.72 7.93
C ASP A 101 4.68 17.52 8.54
N GLY A 102 5.03 16.30 8.12
CA GLY A 102 4.39 15.07 8.62
C GLY A 102 3.02 14.77 8.02
N VAL A 103 2.63 15.46 6.95
CA VAL A 103 1.43 15.23 6.14
C VAL A 103 1.84 14.65 4.79
N CYS A 104 1.22 13.55 4.37
CA CYS A 104 1.31 13.04 2.99
C CYS A 104 0.03 13.37 2.22
N ILE A 105 0.17 13.93 1.03
CA ILE A 105 -0.92 14.23 0.11
C ILE A 105 -0.72 13.44 -1.19
N LEU A 106 -1.67 12.59 -1.53
CA LEU A 106 -1.70 11.80 -2.77
C LEU A 106 -2.72 12.37 -3.75
N ARG A 107 -2.30 12.68 -4.98
CA ARG A 107 -3.13 13.23 -6.07
C ARG A 107 -3.06 12.39 -7.32
#